data_AF-A0A959UML9-F1
#
_entry.id   AF-A0A959UML9-F1
#
_cell.length_a   1.000
_cell.length_b   1.000
_cell.length_c   1.000
_cell.angle_alpha   90.00
_cell.angle_beta   90.00
_cell.angle_gamma   90.00
#
_symmetry.space_group_name_H-M   'P 1'
#
loop_
_entity.id
_entity.type
_entity.pdbx_description
1 polymer ?
#
loop_
_entity_poly.entity_id
_entity_poly.type
_entity_poly.pdbx_seq_one_letter_code
_entity_poly.pdbx_strand_id
1 'polypeptide(L)'
;ETKQENIIDDVYERCLAEVGKPLHEVVNHVKDIYRPFTAQQISDKITELLTPPDLNAEVRILYQSIEGLHAACPMNTGDWYFTGDYPTPGGMRVVDRAFINYMEGRNVRAY
;
A
#
# COMPACT_ATOMS: atom_id res chain seq x y z
N GLU A 1 9.07 3.88 -17.52
CA GLU A 1 7.87 4.38 -16.82
C GLU A 1 6.65 3.59 -17.29
N THR A 2 5.77 3.16 -16.39
CA THR A 2 4.73 2.14 -16.60
C THR A 2 3.54 2.58 -17.46
N LYS A 3 3.54 3.77 -18.07
CA LYS A 3 2.43 4.36 -18.86
C LYS A 3 1.09 4.36 -18.11
N GLN A 4 1.13 4.53 -16.80
CA GLN A 4 -0.02 4.51 -15.90
C GLN A 4 -0.45 5.92 -15.50
N GLU A 5 -0.60 6.82 -16.47
CA GLU A 5 -0.87 8.24 -16.21
C GLU A 5 -2.14 8.46 -15.37
N ASN A 6 -3.09 7.53 -15.41
CA ASN A 6 -4.39 7.62 -14.72
C ASN A 6 -4.58 6.59 -13.59
N ILE A 7 -3.58 5.77 -13.21
CA ILE A 7 -3.82 4.67 -12.25
C ILE A 7 -4.32 5.18 -10.89
N ILE A 8 -3.83 6.34 -10.46
CA ILE A 8 -4.22 6.97 -9.20
C ILE A 8 -5.70 7.39 -9.24
N ASP A 9 -6.13 8.01 -10.35
CA ASP A 9 -7.51 8.44 -10.56
C ASP A 9 -8.46 7.24 -10.73
N ASP A 10 -8.04 6.21 -11.48
CA ASP A 10 -8.82 4.98 -11.65
C ASP A 10 -9.04 4.27 -10.32
N VAL A 11 -7.99 4.18 -9.49
CA VAL A 11 -8.10 3.59 -8.15
C VAL A 11 -8.97 4.45 -7.24
N TYR A 12 -8.90 5.77 -7.37
CA TYR A 12 -9.75 6.69 -6.61
C TYR A 12 -11.23 6.47 -6.91
N GLU A 13 -11.61 6.41 -8.19
CA GLU A 13 -12.99 6.13 -8.61
C GLU A 13 -13.47 4.76 -8.12
N ARG A 14 -12.59 3.75 -8.11
CA ARG A 14 -12.91 2.43 -7.55
C ARG A 14 -13.11 2.47 -6.03
N CYS A 15 -12.24 3.16 -5.30
CA CYS A 15 -12.41 3.36 -3.86
C CYS A 15 -13.72 4.10 -3.54
N LEU A 16 -14.09 5.11 -4.35
CA LEU A 16 -15.39 5.78 -4.21
C LEU A 16 -16.56 4.82 -4.40
N ALA A 17 -16.47 3.89 -5.37
CA ALA A 17 -17.51 2.89 -5.61
C ALA A 17 -17.67 1.88 -4.46
N GLU A 18 -16.65 1.68 -3.61
CA GLU A 18 -16.76 0.87 -2.40
C GLU A 18 -17.53 1.56 -1.26
N VAL A 19 -17.72 2.88 -1.32
CA VAL A 19 -18.40 3.65 -0.28
C VAL A 19 -19.87 3.23 -0.17
N GLY A 20 -20.26 2.79 1.03
CA GLY A 20 -21.64 2.40 1.33
C GLY A 20 -21.97 0.93 1.06
N LYS A 21 -21.03 0.16 0.49
CA LYS A 21 -21.20 -1.29 0.37
C LYS A 21 -21.21 -1.98 1.74
N PRO A 22 -21.85 -3.16 1.84
CA PRO A 22 -21.69 -4.03 2.99
C PRO A 22 -20.21 -4.36 3.23
N LEU A 23 -19.79 -4.38 4.50
CA LEU A 23 -18.38 -4.56 4.88
C LEU A 23 -17.70 -5.74 4.19
N HIS A 24 -18.38 -6.88 4.11
CA HIS A 24 -17.84 -8.11 3.54
C HIS A 24 -17.67 -8.08 2.02
N GLU A 25 -18.18 -7.05 1.34
CA GLU A 25 -18.05 -6.84 -0.11
C GLU A 25 -16.97 -5.81 -0.47
N VAL A 26 -16.45 -5.07 0.52
CA VAL A 26 -15.44 -4.02 0.30
C VAL A 26 -14.10 -4.65 -0.10
N VAL A 27 -13.47 -4.12 -1.15
CA VAL A 27 -12.19 -4.59 -1.68
C VAL A 27 -11.16 -3.46 -1.64
N ASN A 28 -9.96 -3.74 -1.13
CA ASN A 28 -8.84 -2.80 -1.20
C ASN A 28 -8.34 -2.64 -2.64
N HIS A 29 -8.67 -1.50 -3.27
CA HIS A 29 -8.20 -1.15 -4.62
C HIS A 29 -6.83 -0.47 -4.62
N VAL A 30 -6.39 0.08 -3.49
CA VAL A 30 -5.11 0.80 -3.36
C VAL A 30 -3.92 -0.08 -3.72
N LYS A 31 -4.01 -1.40 -3.49
CA LYS A 31 -2.95 -2.34 -3.88
C LYS A 31 -2.68 -2.39 -5.40
N ASP A 32 -3.64 -1.96 -6.22
CA ASP A 32 -3.50 -1.93 -7.68
C ASP A 32 -2.44 -0.91 -8.13
N ILE A 33 -2.21 0.15 -7.34
CA ILE A 33 -1.15 1.14 -7.57
C ILE A 33 0.23 0.47 -7.53
N TYR A 34 0.40 -0.48 -6.61
CA TYR A 34 1.69 -1.13 -6.35
C TYR A 34 1.90 -2.43 -7.15
N ARG A 35 0.82 -3.05 -7.66
CA ARG A 35 0.86 -4.29 -8.45
C ARG A 35 1.92 -4.34 -9.57
N PRO A 36 2.22 -3.24 -10.31
CA PRO A 36 3.22 -3.27 -11.39
C PRO A 36 4.66 -3.35 -10.90
N PHE A 37 4.91 -3.21 -9.60
CA PHE A 37 6.23 -3.13 -9.01
C PHE A 37 6.53 -4.37 -8.17
N THR A 38 7.78 -4.82 -8.22
CA THR A 38 8.27 -5.84 -7.30
C THR A 38 8.55 -5.22 -5.93
N ALA A 39 8.56 -6.06 -4.88
CA ALA A 39 8.94 -5.61 -3.53
C ALA A 39 10.33 -4.94 -3.50
N GLN A 40 11.27 -5.41 -4.33
CA GLN A 40 12.59 -4.79 -4.46
C GLN A 40 12.50 -3.39 -5.06
N GLN A 41 11.73 -3.19 -6.13
CA GLN A 41 11.56 -1.86 -6.75
C GLN A 41 10.93 -0.86 -5.77
N ILE A 42 9.98 -1.30 -4.97
CA ILE A 42 9.39 -0.47 -3.91
C ILE A 42 10.46 -0.13 -2.85
N SER A 43 11.23 -1.11 -2.39
CA SER A 43 12.31 -0.92 -1.41
C SER A 43 13.40 0.03 -1.91
N ASP A 44 13.77 -0.08 -3.18
CA ASP A 44 14.74 0.80 -3.84
C ASP A 44 14.19 2.23 -3.93
N LYS A 45 12.90 2.39 -4.24
CA LYS A 45 12.28 3.72 -4.29
C LYS A 45 12.18 4.36 -2.90
N ILE A 46 11.86 3.59 -1.87
CA ILE A 46 11.87 4.08 -0.48
C ILE A 46 13.29 4.50 -0.08
N THR A 47 14.29 3.71 -0.47
CA THR A 47 15.71 4.03 -0.24
C THR A 47 16.07 5.36 -0.90
N GLU A 48 15.70 5.56 -2.17
CA GLU A 48 15.91 6.81 -2.90
C GLU A 48 15.27 8.01 -2.17
N LEU A 49 14.02 7.87 -1.72
CA LEU A 49 13.27 8.95 -1.04
C LEU A 49 13.84 9.31 0.34
N LEU A 50 14.45 8.34 1.04
CA LEU A 50 14.98 8.53 2.39
C LEU A 50 16.48 8.86 2.42
N THR A 51 17.20 8.69 1.30
CA THR A 51 18.63 9.00 1.22
C THR A 51 18.83 10.51 1.10
N PRO A 52 19.50 11.16 2.07
CA PRO A 52 19.82 12.58 1.96
C PRO A 52 20.75 12.86 0.78
N PRO A 53 20.58 13.98 0.05
CA PRO A 53 21.38 14.28 -1.14
C PRO A 53 22.86 14.55 -0.85
N ASP A 54 23.20 14.90 0.38
CA ASP A 54 24.55 15.20 0.86
C ASP A 54 25.26 14.00 1.51
N LEU A 55 24.59 12.84 1.60
CA LEU A 55 25.16 11.63 2.17
C LEU A 55 26.11 10.96 1.17
N ASN A 56 27.40 10.92 1.50
CA ASN A 56 28.42 10.23 0.70
C ASN A 56 28.58 8.74 1.10
N ALA A 57 27.47 8.00 1.09
CA ALA A 57 27.43 6.57 1.37
C ALA A 57 26.27 5.91 0.62
N GLU A 58 26.44 4.65 0.22
CA GLU A 58 25.33 3.85 -0.32
C GLU A 58 24.39 3.45 0.83
N VAL A 59 23.13 3.84 0.72
CA VAL A 59 22.06 3.40 1.62
C VAL A 59 21.26 2.31 0.91
N ARG A 60 20.90 1.26 1.64
CA ARG A 60 19.89 0.29 1.20
C ARG A 60 18.96 -0.05 2.34
N ILE A 61 17.67 -0.04 2.05
CA ILE A 61 16.64 -0.53 2.98
C ILE A 61 16.33 -1.98 2.61
N LEU A 62 16.56 -2.87 3.57
CA LEU A 62 16.30 -4.30 3.41
C LEU A 62 15.06 -4.68 4.22
N TYR A 63 14.01 -5.11 3.52
CA TYR A 63 12.86 -5.77 4.13
C TYR A 63 13.04 -7.29 4.05
N GLN A 64 12.56 -7.99 5.08
CA GLN A 64 12.41 -9.44 5.02
C GLN A 64 11.39 -9.79 3.92
N SER A 65 11.68 -10.81 3.10
CA SER A 65 10.68 -11.30 2.15
C SER A 65 9.42 -11.81 2.86
N ILE A 66 8.26 -11.77 2.20
CA ILE A 66 7.00 -12.25 2.78
C ILE A 66 7.12 -13.72 3.17
N GLU A 67 7.76 -14.53 2.33
CA GLU A 67 7.99 -15.95 2.61
C GLU A 67 8.89 -16.13 3.83
N GLY A 68 9.92 -15.29 3.98
CA GLY A 68 10.82 -15.34 5.11
C GLY A 68 10.17 -14.85 6.40
N LEU A 69 9.27 -13.87 6.33
CA LEU A 69 8.44 -13.44 7.45
C LEU A 69 7.57 -14.60 7.94
N HIS A 70 6.90 -15.30 7.03
CA HIS A 70 6.07 -16.47 7.36
C HIS A 70 6.89 -17.65 7.90
N ALA A 71 8.10 -17.87 7.39
CA ALA A 71 9.00 -18.90 7.92
C ALA A 71 9.51 -18.57 9.33
N ALA A 72 9.84 -17.31 9.60
CA ALA A 72 10.35 -16.87 10.89
C ALA A 72 9.25 -16.81 11.96
N CYS A 73 8.02 -16.44 11.58
CA CYS A 73 6.90 -16.21 12.47
C CYS A 73 5.62 -16.95 12.00
N PRO A 74 5.60 -18.30 12.00
CA PRO A 74 4.51 -19.07 11.39
C PRO A 74 3.13 -18.86 12.04
N MET A 75 3.10 -18.44 13.32
CA MET A 75 1.86 -18.15 14.05
C MET A 75 1.46 -16.67 14.00
N ASN A 76 2.25 -15.81 13.35
CA ASN A 76 2.04 -14.37 13.29
C ASN A 76 2.31 -13.87 11.86
N THR A 77 1.35 -14.09 10.97
CA THR A 77 1.46 -13.84 9.52
C THR A 77 1.18 -12.38 9.16
N GLY A 78 1.71 -11.43 9.93
CA GLY A 78 1.37 -10.00 9.86
C GLY A 78 1.88 -9.25 8.62
N ASP A 79 1.58 -9.76 7.42
CA ASP A 79 2.13 -9.30 6.14
C ASP A 79 1.30 -8.23 5.43
N TRP A 80 0.09 -7.93 5.92
CA TRP A 80 -0.86 -7.01 5.26
C TRP A 80 -0.32 -5.58 5.04
N TYR A 81 0.68 -5.14 5.81
CA TYR A 81 1.38 -3.87 5.57
C TYR A 81 2.22 -3.87 4.29
N PHE A 82 2.62 -5.05 3.81
CA PHE A 82 3.41 -5.27 2.61
C PHE A 82 2.55 -5.75 1.44
N THR A 83 1.57 -6.61 1.68
CA THR A 83 0.70 -7.19 0.63
C THR A 83 -0.53 -6.35 0.33
N GLY A 84 -1.01 -5.56 1.30
CA GLY A 84 -2.30 -4.89 1.24
C GLY A 84 -3.48 -5.84 1.47
N ASP A 85 -3.25 -7.12 1.78
CA ASP A 85 -4.29 -8.11 2.02
C ASP A 85 -4.71 -8.09 3.50
N TYR A 86 -5.47 -7.06 3.88
CA TYR A 86 -5.96 -6.90 5.25
C TYR A 86 -6.83 -8.07 5.70
N PRO A 87 -6.64 -8.60 6.93
CA PRO A 87 -7.37 -9.77 7.40
C PRO A 87 -8.83 -9.47 7.79
N THR A 88 -9.23 -8.19 7.82
CA THR A 88 -10.56 -7.78 8.25
C THR A 88 -11.24 -6.90 7.20
N PRO A 89 -12.56 -7.05 7.01
CA PRO A 89 -13.38 -6.12 6.23
C PRO A 89 -13.22 -4.65 6.65
N GLY A 90 -13.07 -4.41 7.95
CA GLY A 90 -12.82 -3.07 8.47
C GLY A 90 -11.51 -2.46 7.96
N GLY A 91 -10.45 -3.26 7.86
CA GLY A 91 -9.16 -2.84 7.31
C GLY A 91 -9.27 -2.41 5.84
N MET A 92 -9.97 -3.20 5.01
CA MET A 92 -10.20 -2.88 3.60
C MET A 92 -10.96 -1.54 3.43
N ARG A 93 -12.01 -1.32 4.22
CA ARG A 93 -12.72 -0.04 4.20
C ARG A 93 -11.85 1.15 4.64
N VAL A 94 -11.02 0.96 5.66
CA VAL A 94 -10.16 2.03 6.19
C VAL A 94 -9.10 2.43 5.16
N VAL A 95 -8.49 1.49 4.44
CA VAL A 95 -7.49 1.82 3.42
C VAL A 95 -8.11 2.58 2.25
N ASP A 96 -9.29 2.17 1.75
CA ASP A 96 -9.99 2.90 0.69
C ASP A 96 -10.37 4.31 1.15
N ARG A 97 -10.89 4.45 2.38
CA ARG A 97 -11.23 5.76 2.95
C ARG A 97 -10.00 6.65 3.13
N ALA A 98 -8.88 6.09 3.57
CA ALA A 98 -7.63 6.82 3.72
C ALA A 98 -7.12 7.34 2.38
N PHE A 99 -7.23 6.52 1.33
CA PHE A 99 -6.85 6.93 -0.02
C PHE A 99 -7.78 8.01 -0.59
N ILE A 100 -9.09 7.90 -0.38
CA ILE A 100 -10.05 8.95 -0.73
C ILE A 100 -9.69 10.27 -0.03
N ASN A 101 -9.44 10.23 1.28
CA ASN A 101 -9.05 11.42 2.04
C ASN A 101 -7.77 12.06 1.51
N TYR A 102 -6.78 11.25 1.12
CA TYR A 102 -5.54 11.71 0.50
C TYR A 102 -5.82 12.44 -0.82
N MET A 103 -6.59 11.82 -1.73
CA MET A 103 -6.95 12.38 -3.02
C MET A 103 -7.75 13.69 -2.91
N GLU A 104 -8.60 13.80 -1.89
CA GLU A 104 -9.40 15.00 -1.63
C GLU A 104 -8.69 16.06 -0.75
N GLY A 105 -7.45 15.82 -0.34
CA GLY A 105 -6.69 16.72 0.54
C GLY A 105 -7.28 16.88 1.94
N ARG A 106 -8.05 15.90 2.41
CA ARG A 106 -8.73 15.93 3.72
C ARG A 106 -7.79 15.41 4.81
N ASN A 107 -7.47 16.27 5.78
CA ASN A 107 -6.69 15.89 6.95
C ASN A 107 -7.57 15.34 8.08
N VAL A 108 -8.23 14.21 7.83
CA VAL A 108 -9.10 13.52 8.80
C VAL A 108 -8.75 12.04 8.89
N ARG A 109 -8.98 11.44 10.06
CA ARG A 109 -8.78 10.00 10.25
C ARG A 109 -9.81 9.22 9.43
N ALA A 110 -9.38 8.07 8.92
CA ALA A 110 -10.21 7.20 8.07
C ALA A 110 -11.10 6.22 8.84
N TYR A 111 -10.95 6.14 10.17
CA TYR A 111 -11.69 5.24 11.06
C TYR A 111 -12.59 6.01 12.03
#